data_AF-A0A535D8P1-F1
#
_entry.id   AF-A0A535D8P1-F1
#
_cell.length_a   1.000
_cell.length_b   1.000
_cell.length_c   1.000
_cell.angle_alpha   90.00
_cell.angle_beta   90.00
_cell.angle_gamma   90.00
#
_symmetry.space_group_name_H-M   'P 1'
#
loop_
_entity.id
_entity.type
_entity.pdbx_description
1 polymer ?
#
loop_
_entity_poly.entity_id
_entity_poly.type
_entity_poly.pdbx_seq_one_letter_code
_entity_poly.pdbx_strand_id
1 'polypeptide(L)' 'GVLAMAKPNEAGAPNNGSQFFITTTDEPTFDGKYTVFGKVVDGLDVLKQLQPRDPQAQQDPPPGDRIQSIDIQSS' A
#
# COMPACT_ATOMS: atom_id res chain seq x y z
N GLY A 1 -8.96 -3.78 0.41
CA GLY A 1 -8.68 -2.95 -0.78
C GLY A 1 -8.77 -1.46 -0.50
N VAL A 2 -8.48 -1.05 0.73
CA VAL A 2 -8.44 0.37 1.12
C VAL A 2 -7.10 0.95 0.73
N LEU A 3 -7.08 2.15 0.13
CA LEU A 3 -5.86 2.87 -0.25
C LEU A 3 -5.58 3.97 0.79
N ALA A 4 -4.40 3.92 1.39
CA ALA A 4 -4.01 4.83 2.46
C ALA A 4 -2.52 5.20 2.42
N MET A 5 -2.17 6.34 3.01
CA MET A 5 -0.78 6.81 3.09
C MET A 5 0.02 5.97 4.08
N ALA A 6 1.22 5.54 3.69
CA ALA A 6 2.16 4.93 4.62
C ALA A 6 2.77 6.02 5.54
N LYS A 7 3.18 5.63 6.74
CA LYS A 7 3.85 6.52 7.69
C LYS A 7 5.36 6.25 7.69
N PRO A 8 6.20 7.27 7.93
CA PRO A 8 7.60 7.04 8.22
C PRO A 8 7.76 6.21 9.51
N ASN A 9 8.82 5.40 9.56
CA ASN A 9 9.14 4.56 10.72
C ASN A 9 9.72 5.36 11.91
N GLU A 10 9.91 6.66 11.76
CA GLU A 10 10.46 7.56 12.78
C GLU A 10 9.41 8.56 13.28
N ALA A 11 9.24 8.61 14.60
CA ALA A 11 8.35 9.58 15.24
C ALA A 11 8.88 11.01 15.03
N GLY A 12 8.08 11.86 14.37
CA GLY A 12 8.42 13.27 14.14
C GLY A 12 9.14 13.56 12.82
N ALA A 13 9.36 12.57 11.95
CA ALA A 13 9.85 12.81 10.60
C ALA A 13 8.79 13.57 9.76
N PRO A 14 9.19 14.56 8.94
CA PRO A 14 8.26 15.34 8.13
C PRO A 14 7.39 14.44 7.24
N ASN A 15 6.10 14.78 7.28
CA ASN A 15 4.91 14.06 6.83
C ASN A 15 4.99 13.38 5.46
N ASN A 16 4.48 12.14 5.41
CA ASN A 16 3.92 11.42 4.26
C ASN A 16 4.52 11.80 2.89
N GLY A 17 5.61 11.11 2.50
CA GLY A 17 6.13 11.17 1.13
C GLY A 17 5.19 10.52 0.12
N SER A 18 5.73 9.92 -0.94
CA SER A 18 4.91 9.26 -1.98
C SER A 18 4.48 7.84 -1.64
N GLN A 19 4.83 7.31 -0.46
CA GLN A 19 4.55 5.93 -0.10
C GLN A 19 3.08 5.75 0.32
N PHE A 20 2.42 4.77 -0.26
CA PHE A 20 1.06 4.36 0.06
C PHE A 20 1.00 2.83 0.18
N PHE A 21 -0.12 2.33 0.72
CA PHE A 21 -0.42 0.90 0.73
C PHE A 21 -1.87 0.65 0.35
N ILE A 22 -2.14 -0.57 -0.11
CA ILE A 22 -3.48 -1.09 -0.35
C ILE A 22 -3.68 -2.32 0.53
N THR A 23 -4.74 -2.34 1.35
CA THR A 23 -5.03 -3.53 2.16
C THR A 23 -5.50 -4.70 1.27
N THR A 24 -4.95 -5.88 1.48
CA THR A 24 -5.37 -7.12 0.77
C THR A 24 -6.49 -7.87 1.51
N THR A 25 -6.58 -7.66 2.82
CA THR A 25 -7.62 -8.16 3.74
C THR A 25 -8.07 -7.03 4.68
N ASP A 26 -9.13 -7.25 5.46
CA ASP A 26 -9.55 -6.33 6.51
C ASP A 26 -8.49 -6.26 7.61
N GLU A 27 -8.14 -5.04 8.04
CA GLU A 27 -7.13 -4.79 9.07
C GLU A 27 -7.62 -3.74 10.08
N PRO A 28 -8.45 -4.14 11.05
CA PRO A 28 -9.05 -3.20 12.01
C PRO A 28 -8.02 -2.48 12.88
N THR A 29 -6.81 -3.03 13.02
CA THR A 29 -5.76 -2.39 13.84
C THR A 29 -5.23 -1.09 13.24
N PHE A 30 -5.55 -0.80 11.97
CA PHE A 30 -5.12 0.39 11.24
C PHE A 30 -6.12 1.56 11.34
N ASP A 31 -7.32 1.30 11.88
CA ASP A 31 -8.37 2.30 11.98
C ASP A 31 -7.92 3.51 12.82
N GLY A 32 -8.20 4.71 12.30
CA GLY A 32 -7.79 5.98 12.90
C GLY A 32 -6.29 6.26 12.89
N LYS A 33 -5.46 5.31 12.41
CA LYS A 33 -4.00 5.49 12.34
C LYS A 33 -3.56 6.03 11.00
N TYR A 34 -4.14 5.61 9.87
CA TYR A 34 -3.66 6.00 8.55
C TYR A 34 -4.65 6.89 7.81
N THR A 35 -4.13 7.83 7.02
CA THR A 35 -4.97 8.68 6.16
C THR A 35 -5.45 7.86 4.98
N VAL A 36 -6.73 7.47 5.01
CA VAL A 36 -7.42 6.81 3.89
C VAL A 36 -7.79 7.87 2.85
N PHE A 37 -7.48 7.62 1.57
CA PHE A 37 -7.80 8.54 0.47
C PHE A 37 -8.39 7.87 -0.77
N GLY A 38 -8.61 6.55 -0.73
CA GLY A 38 -9.28 5.86 -1.82
C GLY A 38 -9.57 4.39 -1.50
N LYS A 39 -10.08 3.69 -2.52
CA LYS A 39 -10.28 2.24 -2.50
C LYS A 39 -10.13 1.69 -3.91
N VAL A 40 -9.71 0.43 -4.00
CA VAL A 40 -9.74 -0.34 -5.24
C VAL A 40 -11.20 -0.61 -5.59
N VAL A 41 -11.63 -0.17 -6.78
CA VAL A 41 -13.00 -0.38 -7.30
C VAL A 41 -13.07 -1.51 -8.33
N ASP A 42 -11.94 -1.86 -8.94
CA ASP A 42 -11.79 -2.96 -9.90
C ASP A 42 -10.38 -3.58 -9.76
N GLY A 43 -10.23 -4.87 -10.10
CA GLY A 43 -8.94 -5.58 -10.03
C GLY A 43 -8.53 -6.08 -8.63
N LEU A 44 -9.49 -6.35 -7.73
CA LEU A 44 -9.21 -6.91 -6.40
C LEU A 44 -8.63 -8.33 -6.45
N ASP A 45 -8.97 -9.11 -7.47
CA ASP A 45 -8.40 -10.42 -7.76
C ASP A 45 -6.94 -10.33 -8.19
N VAL A 46 -6.59 -9.32 -8.99
CA VAL A 46 -5.20 -9.00 -9.36
C VAL A 46 -4.40 -8.56 -8.14
N LEU A 47 -4.97 -7.68 -7.31
CA LEU A 47 -4.34 -7.25 -6.05
C LEU A 47 -3.98 -8.45 -5.15
N LYS A 48 -4.83 -9.47 -5.09
CA LYS A 48 -4.59 -10.69 -4.31
C LYS A 48 -3.52 -11.62 -4.90
N GLN A 49 -3.14 -11.41 -6.15
CA GLN A 49 -2.11 -12.18 -6.85
C GLN A 49 -0.72 -11.52 -6.82
N LEU A 50 -0.60 -10.29 -6.31
CA LEU A 50 0.68 -9.61 -6.17
C LEU A 50 1.65 -10.44 -5.32
N GLN A 51 2.93 -10.36 -5.67
CA GLN A 51 3.99 -11.14 -5.03
C GLN A 51 4.10 -10.77 -3.54
N PRO A 52 3.81 -11.69 -2.60
CA PRO A 52 3.99 -11.43 -1.18
C PRO A 52 5.47 -11.24 -0.88
N ARG A 53 5.77 -10.24 -0.05
CA ARG A 53 7.11 -9.97 0.47
C ARG A 53 7.02 -9.83 1.98
N ASP A 54 7.83 -10.63 2.67
CA ASP A 54 8.00 -10.51 4.10
C ASP A 54 9.20 -9.59 4.38
N PRO A 55 9.00 -8.37 4.92
CA PRO A 55 10.10 -7.47 5.27
C PRO A 55 10.97 -8.00 6.42
N GLN A 56 10.52 -9.04 7.14
CA GLN A 56 11.26 -9.69 8.22
C GLN A 56 12.03 -10.93 7.75
N ALA A 57 11.86 -11.37 6.49
CA ALA A 57 12.60 -12.48 5.95
C ALA A 57 14.10 -12.14 5.87
N GLN A 58 14.93 -13.06 6.36
CA GLN A 58 16.39 -12.88 6.48
C GLN A 58 17.12 -12.96 5.13
N GLN A 59 16.42 -13.36 4.07
CA GLN A 59 16.93 -13.43 2.69
C GLN A 59 16.40 -12.26 1.86
N ASP A 60 17.19 -11.85 0.87
CA ASP A 60 16.78 -10.82 -0.10
C ASP A 60 15.39 -11.19 -0.68
N PRO A 61 14.35 -10.39 -0.41
CA PRO A 61 13.03 -10.75 -0.85
C PRO A 61 12.96 -10.63 -2.38
N PRO A 62 12.21 -11.50 -3.08
CA PRO A 62 12.10 -11.46 -4.54
C PRO A 62 11.75 -10.04 -5.01
N PRO A 63 12.17 -9.62 -6.23
CA PRO A 63 11.83 -8.30 -6.74
C PRO A 63 10.32 -8.05 -6.63
N GLY A 64 9.94 -6.87 -6.14
CA GLY A 64 8.51 -6.51 -6.04
C GLY A 64 7.90 -6.21 -7.40
N ASP A 65 6.58 -6.35 -7.50
CA ASP A 65 5.82 -5.94 -8.67
C ASP A 65 5.98 -4.44 -8.91
N ARG A 66 6.25 -4.06 -10.17
CA ARG A 66 6.56 -2.67 -10.55
C ARG A 66 5.32 -2.00 -11.12
N ILE A 67 5.01 -0.81 -10.59
CA ILE A 67 4.09 0.13 -11.25
C ILE A 67 4.76 0.61 -12.53
N GLN A 68 4.17 0.29 -13.69
CA GLN A 68 4.70 0.69 -15.00
C GLN A 68 4.24 2.09 -15.39
N SER A 69 2.96 2.41 -15.15
CA SER A 69 2.36 3.71 -15.41
C SER A 69 1.23 3.98 -14.41
N ILE A 70 0.86 5.24 -14.28
CA ILE A 70 -0.34 5.69 -13.55
C ILE A 70 -1.07 6.66 -14.48
N ASP A 71 -2.28 6.31 -14.87
CA ASP A 71 -3.15 7.16 -15.68
C ASP A 71 -4.24 7.78 -14.78
N ILE A 72 -4.27 9.12 -14.74
CA ILE A 72 -5.23 9.89 -13.94
C ILE A 72 -6.32 10.39 -14.88
N GLN A 73 -7.56 9.99 -14.59
CA GLN A 73 -8.74 10.44 -15.32
C GLN A 73 -9.56 11.39 -14.45
N SER A 74 -9.99 12.50 -15.03
CA SER A 74 -11.00 13.38 -14.44
C SER A 74 -12.29 13.25 -15.24
N SER A 75 -13.43 13.27 -14.55
CA SER A 75 -14.76 13.40 -15.18
C SER A 75 -14.94 14.75 -15.87
#